data_AF-A0A838XEG4-F1
#
_entry.id   AF-A0A838XEG4-F1
#
_cell.length_a   1.000
_cell.length_b   1.000
_cell.length_c   1.000
_cell.angle_alpha   90.00
_cell.angle_beta   90.00
_cell.angle_gamma   90.00
#
_symmetry.space_group_name_H-M   'P 1'
#
loop_
_entity.id
_entity.type
_entity.pdbx_description
1 polymer ?
#
loop_
_entity_poly.entity_id
_entity_poly.type
_entity_poly.pdbx_seq_one_letter_code
_entity_poly.pdbx_strand_id
1 'polypeptide(L)'
;MTFTILVMIGAAVVGLTADDHFTRLTMAASVVGCIALWQTLRDPVVLTGLTIVILGAVLGWGLDFYDRIWWYDDFAHFTFSLVSTMGIARLVLHRYRADTAALLLVALWLSWLGIGSLWEIGEWASDQLQSTHHSRGYADTMLDMILNSTGSALGIAIYWRWLRTPADVVSVTAPEPQPR
;
A
#
# COMPACT_ATOMS: atom_id res chain seq x y z
N MET A 1 -0.32 16.10 10.99
CA MET A 1 0.50 15.58 12.12
C MET A 1 -0.37 14.88 13.16
N THR A 2 -1.36 15.57 13.75
CA THR A 2 -2.29 14.95 14.72
C THR A 2 -2.98 13.69 14.19
N PHE A 3 -3.46 13.72 12.95
CA PHE A 3 -4.10 12.56 12.31
C PHE A 3 -3.22 11.30 12.30
N THR A 4 -1.99 11.40 11.77
CA THR A 4 -1.04 10.26 11.74
C THR A 4 -0.69 9.75 13.14
N ILE A 5 -0.54 10.64 14.12
CA ILE A 5 -0.28 10.23 15.51
C ILE A 5 -1.46 9.42 16.06
N LEU A 6 -2.70 9.84 15.84
CA LEU A 6 -3.88 9.10 16.28
C LEU A 6 -3.96 7.72 15.61
N VAL A 7 -3.65 7.62 14.32
CA VAL A 7 -3.61 6.33 13.61
C VAL A 7 -2.51 5.42 14.16
N MET A 8 -1.31 5.95 14.45
CA MET A 8 -0.24 5.16 15.08
C MET A 8 -0.63 4.67 16.48
N ILE A 9 -1.32 5.50 17.27
CA ILE A 9 -1.84 5.08 18.58
C ILE A 9 -2.87 3.96 18.38
N GLY A 10 -3.79 4.10 17.41
CA GLY A 10 -4.75 3.06 17.05
C GLY A 10 -4.06 1.75 16.69
N ALA A 11 -3.05 1.79 15.81
CA ALA A 11 -2.26 0.61 15.44
C ALA A 11 -1.57 -0.01 16.65
N ALA A 12 -0.95 0.80 17.52
CA ALA A 12 -0.32 0.30 18.73
C ALA A 12 -1.33 -0.38 19.67
N VAL A 13 -2.52 0.19 19.85
CA VAL A 13 -3.59 -0.40 20.67
C VAL A 13 -4.04 -1.72 20.07
N VAL A 14 -4.42 -1.75 18.79
CA VAL A 14 -4.87 -2.97 18.10
C VAL A 14 -3.79 -4.06 18.17
N GLY A 15 -2.54 -3.70 17.92
CA GLY A 15 -1.42 -4.64 18.00
C GLY A 15 -1.22 -5.19 19.41
N LEU A 16 -1.33 -4.38 20.45
CA LEU A 16 -1.17 -4.85 21.84
C LEU A 16 -2.35 -5.71 22.32
N THR A 17 -3.54 -5.54 21.74
CA THR A 17 -4.75 -6.28 22.12
C THR A 17 -5.08 -7.46 21.21
N ALA A 18 -4.42 -7.61 20.07
CA ALA A 18 -4.69 -8.70 19.13
C ALA A 18 -4.31 -10.07 19.68
N ASP A 19 -5.07 -11.11 19.37
CA ASP A 19 -4.84 -12.46 19.86
C ASP A 19 -3.89 -13.29 18.97
N ASP A 20 -3.62 -12.82 17.75
CA ASP A 20 -2.74 -13.50 16.78
C ASP A 20 -1.45 -12.72 16.48
N HIS A 21 -0.41 -13.44 16.04
CA HIS A 21 0.90 -12.83 15.75
C HIS A 21 0.91 -12.05 14.43
N PHE A 22 0.07 -12.44 13.46
CA PHE A 22 0.01 -11.78 12.15
C PHE A 22 -0.48 -10.33 12.29
N THR A 23 -1.58 -10.11 13.02
CA THR A 23 -2.08 -8.78 13.37
C THR A 23 -1.06 -8.00 14.20
N ARG A 24 -0.45 -8.62 15.23
CA ARG A 24 0.59 -7.99 16.07
C ARG A 24 1.76 -7.48 15.25
N LEU A 25 2.31 -8.32 14.38
CA LEU A 25 3.44 -8.00 13.51
C LEU A 25 3.07 -6.89 12.54
N THR A 26 1.90 -6.96 11.91
CA THR A 26 1.45 -5.95 10.96
C THR A 26 1.26 -4.58 11.62
N MET A 27 0.64 -4.54 12.81
CA MET A 27 0.48 -3.30 13.57
C MET A 27 1.82 -2.72 14.04
N ALA A 28 2.72 -3.56 14.55
CA ALA A 28 4.06 -3.12 14.97
C ALA A 28 4.87 -2.58 13.80
N ALA A 29 4.88 -3.30 12.67
CA ALA A 29 5.53 -2.87 11.43
C ALA A 29 4.95 -1.54 10.91
N SER A 30 3.63 -1.35 11.02
CA SER A 30 2.97 -0.11 10.62
C SER A 30 3.42 1.09 11.47
N VAL A 31 3.55 0.92 12.79
CA VAL A 31 4.04 1.99 13.69
C VAL A 31 5.50 2.31 13.39
N VAL A 32 6.37 1.29 13.30
CA VAL A 32 7.80 1.48 12.99
C VAL A 32 7.97 2.12 11.61
N GLY A 33 7.24 1.63 10.61
CA GLY A 33 7.20 2.16 9.26
C GLY A 33 6.77 3.62 9.23
N CYS A 34 5.71 3.99 9.95
CA CYS A 34 5.29 5.39 10.08
C CYS A 34 6.39 6.28 10.62
N ILE A 35 7.06 5.85 11.71
CA ILE A 35 8.13 6.63 12.33
C ILE A 35 9.29 6.81 11.33
N ALA A 36 9.74 5.73 10.70
CA ALA A 36 10.84 5.76 9.73
C ALA A 36 10.51 6.62 8.50
N LEU A 37 9.31 6.45 7.93
CA LEU A 37 8.86 7.20 6.77
C LEU A 37 8.63 8.67 7.11
N TRP A 38 8.16 9.01 8.31
CA TRP A 38 8.00 10.39 8.72
C TRP A 38 9.35 11.10 8.96
N GLN A 39 10.36 10.38 9.42
CA GLN A 39 11.71 10.94 9.57
C GLN A 39 12.38 11.23 8.22
N THR A 40 12.03 10.48 7.17
CA THR A 40 12.70 10.50 5.86
C THR A 40 11.93 11.24 4.79
N LEU A 41 10.62 11.06 4.72
CA LEU A 41 9.74 11.66 3.72
C LEU A 41 9.16 12.99 4.19
N ARG A 42 9.11 13.95 3.28
CA ARG A 42 8.53 15.29 3.53
C ARG A 42 7.30 15.59 2.66
N ASP A 43 6.89 14.67 1.80
CA ASP A 43 5.72 14.86 0.95
C ASP A 43 4.42 14.59 1.73
N PRO A 44 3.59 15.61 2.00
CA PRO A 44 2.41 15.45 2.84
C PRO A 44 1.32 14.60 2.18
N VAL A 45 1.25 14.56 0.84
CA VAL A 45 0.27 13.76 0.10
C VAL A 45 0.60 12.28 0.27
N VAL A 46 1.87 11.91 0.10
CA VAL A 46 2.33 10.53 0.29
C VAL A 46 2.14 10.09 1.73
N LEU A 47 2.55 10.90 2.70
CA LEU A 47 2.36 10.59 4.13
C LEU A 47 0.88 10.41 4.49
N THR A 48 0.00 11.24 3.94
CA THR A 48 -1.46 11.11 4.17
C THR A 48 -1.99 9.82 3.56
N GLY A 49 -1.62 9.50 2.32
CA GLY A 49 -2.02 8.26 1.66
C GLY A 49 -1.60 7.01 2.44
N LEU A 50 -0.35 6.95 2.89
CA LEU A 50 0.16 5.86 3.73
C LEU A 50 -0.57 5.78 5.08
N THR A 51 -0.88 6.93 5.69
CA THR A 51 -1.66 6.97 6.93
C THR A 51 -3.06 6.40 6.72
N ILE A 52 -3.69 6.64 5.55
CA ILE A 52 -5.01 6.09 5.20
C ILE A 52 -4.95 4.56 5.06
N VAL A 53 -3.90 4.02 4.45
CA VAL A 53 -3.70 2.56 4.35
C VAL A 53 -3.65 1.92 5.74
N ILE A 54 -2.87 2.50 6.64
CA ILE A 54 -2.74 1.99 8.02
C ILE A 54 -4.04 2.16 8.79
N LEU A 55 -4.74 3.29 8.60
CA LEU A 55 -6.07 3.48 9.19
C LEU A 55 -7.03 2.37 8.72
N GLY A 56 -7.00 2.00 7.44
CA GLY A 56 -7.77 0.87 6.93
C GLY A 56 -7.47 -0.41 7.72
N ALA A 57 -6.21 -0.81 7.84
CA ALA A 57 -5.85 -2.01 8.61
C ALA A 57 -6.28 -1.92 10.10
N VAL A 58 -6.15 -0.73 10.73
CA VAL A 58 -6.60 -0.49 12.11
C VAL A 58 -8.11 -0.64 12.25
N LEU A 59 -8.90 -0.14 11.29
CA LEU A 59 -10.34 -0.31 11.30
C LEU A 59 -10.73 -1.76 11.03
N GLY A 60 -10.02 -2.42 10.11
CA GLY A 60 -10.12 -3.83 9.77
C GLY A 60 -10.10 -4.73 11.00
N TRP A 61 -9.00 -4.72 11.75
CA TRP A 61 -8.86 -5.57 12.93
C TRP A 61 -9.40 -4.93 14.21
N GLY A 62 -9.20 -3.63 14.41
CA GLY A 62 -9.58 -2.95 15.65
C GLY A 62 -11.08 -2.78 15.84
N LEU A 63 -11.83 -2.63 14.74
CA LEU A 63 -13.30 -2.57 14.77
C LEU A 63 -13.96 -3.79 14.12
N ASP A 64 -13.17 -4.82 13.81
CA ASP A 64 -13.66 -6.10 13.32
C ASP A 64 -14.40 -5.94 11.97
N PHE A 65 -13.93 -5.00 11.13
CA PHE A 65 -14.55 -4.72 9.83
C PHE A 65 -14.31 -5.83 8.81
N TYR A 66 -13.19 -6.54 8.91
CA TYR A 66 -12.95 -7.72 8.08
C TYR A 66 -14.10 -8.72 8.25
N ASP A 67 -14.55 -8.99 9.47
CA ASP A 67 -15.61 -9.99 9.70
C ASP A 67 -17.03 -9.41 9.60
N ARG A 68 -17.22 -8.12 9.89
CA ARG A 68 -18.56 -7.49 9.93
C ARG A 68 -19.04 -6.94 8.60
N ILE A 69 -18.12 -6.58 7.71
CA ILE A 69 -18.45 -5.90 6.46
C ILE A 69 -17.93 -6.75 5.31
N TRP A 70 -18.86 -7.44 4.65
CA TRP A 70 -18.55 -8.46 3.64
C TRP A 70 -17.68 -7.99 2.45
N TRP A 71 -17.68 -6.69 2.12
CA TRP A 71 -16.89 -6.10 1.03
C TRP A 71 -15.61 -5.41 1.49
N TYR A 72 -15.35 -5.35 2.80
CA TYR A 72 -14.29 -4.51 3.36
C TYR A 72 -12.90 -4.94 2.91
N ASP A 73 -12.72 -6.25 2.80
CA ASP A 73 -11.48 -6.89 2.41
C ASP A 73 -11.13 -6.56 0.95
N ASP A 74 -12.07 -6.82 0.03
CA ASP A 74 -12.00 -6.40 -1.36
C ASP A 74 -11.65 -4.91 -1.49
N PHE A 75 -12.34 -4.07 -0.71
CA PHE A 75 -12.12 -2.63 -0.72
C PHE A 75 -10.73 -2.26 -0.21
N ALA A 76 -10.22 -2.93 0.82
CA ALA A 76 -8.88 -2.73 1.36
C ALA A 76 -7.83 -3.08 0.30
N HIS A 77 -7.90 -4.26 -0.31
CA HIS A 77 -6.97 -4.69 -1.36
C HIS A 77 -6.92 -3.72 -2.55
N PHE A 78 -8.09 -3.32 -3.04
CA PHE A 78 -8.16 -2.34 -4.13
C PHE A 78 -7.62 -0.96 -3.70
N THR A 79 -8.01 -0.46 -2.53
CA THR A 79 -7.67 0.91 -2.12
C THR A 79 -6.21 1.03 -1.71
N PHE A 80 -5.65 0.02 -1.05
CA PHE A 80 -4.26 0.04 -0.59
C PHE A 80 -3.29 0.03 -1.77
N SER A 81 -3.58 -0.81 -2.78
CA SER A 81 -2.84 -0.83 -4.03
C SER A 81 -2.92 0.48 -4.79
N LEU A 82 -4.13 1.03 -4.92
CA LEU A 82 -4.39 2.30 -5.59
C LEU A 82 -3.59 3.45 -4.97
N VAL A 83 -3.74 3.65 -3.66
CA VAL A 83 -3.14 4.78 -2.94
C VAL A 83 -1.63 4.65 -2.82
N SER A 84 -1.13 3.46 -2.48
CA SER A 84 0.31 3.22 -2.30
C SER A 84 1.06 3.37 -3.62
N THR A 85 0.52 2.85 -4.72
CA THR A 85 1.15 2.98 -6.05
C THR A 85 1.22 4.44 -6.51
N MET A 86 0.16 5.23 -6.31
CA MET A 86 0.21 6.68 -6.57
C MET A 86 1.26 7.39 -5.70
N GLY A 87 1.35 7.02 -4.42
CA GLY A 87 2.33 7.57 -3.49
C GLY A 87 3.77 7.27 -3.92
N ILE A 88 4.05 6.02 -4.31
CA ILE A 88 5.38 5.63 -4.78
C ILE A 88 5.70 6.34 -6.10
N ALA A 89 4.79 6.36 -7.07
CA ALA A 89 4.98 7.06 -8.33
C ALA A 89 5.35 8.54 -8.09
N ARG A 90 4.69 9.19 -7.13
CA ARG A 90 5.01 10.56 -6.70
C ARG A 90 6.42 10.74 -6.16
N LEU A 91 6.93 9.76 -5.41
CA LEU A 91 8.27 9.83 -4.84
C LEU A 91 9.39 9.55 -5.84
N VAL A 92 9.11 8.80 -6.91
CA VAL A 92 10.20 8.28 -7.76
C VAL A 92 10.14 8.70 -9.22
N LEU A 93 8.97 9.05 -9.78
CA LEU A 93 8.82 9.25 -11.23
C LEU A 93 9.74 10.34 -11.78
N HIS A 94 9.87 11.47 -11.08
CA HIS A 94 10.77 12.58 -11.45
C HIS A 94 12.25 12.19 -11.58
N ARG A 95 12.65 11.01 -11.09
CA ARG A 95 14.03 10.50 -11.23
C ARG A 95 14.28 9.78 -12.54
N TYR A 96 13.22 9.50 -13.31
CA TYR A 96 13.29 8.72 -14.54
C TYR A 96 12.86 9.55 -15.75
N ARG A 97 13.42 9.18 -16.91
CA ARG A 97 13.13 9.76 -18.23
C ARG A 97 11.97 9.01 -18.90
N ALA A 98 11.44 9.50 -20.02
CA ALA A 98 10.24 8.93 -20.65
C ALA A 98 10.30 7.42 -20.94
N ASP A 99 11.39 6.95 -21.52
CA ASP A 99 11.62 5.54 -21.88
C ASP A 99 11.63 4.64 -20.64
N THR A 100 12.33 5.07 -19.58
CA THR A 100 12.44 4.31 -18.33
C THR A 100 11.22 4.49 -17.42
N ALA A 101 10.48 5.60 -17.58
CA ALA A 101 9.27 5.87 -16.82
C ALA A 101 8.17 4.85 -17.13
N ALA A 102 8.02 4.43 -18.39
CA ALA A 102 7.07 3.37 -18.74
C ALA A 102 7.42 2.04 -18.04
N LEU A 103 8.72 1.68 -18.01
CA LEU A 103 9.20 0.49 -17.31
C LEU A 103 9.00 0.59 -15.80
N LEU A 104 9.21 1.77 -15.21
CA LEU A 104 8.93 2.00 -13.80
C LEU A 104 7.45 1.76 -13.48
N LEU A 105 6.53 2.26 -14.30
CA LEU A 105 5.10 2.06 -14.04
C LEU A 105 4.72 0.57 -14.10
N VAL A 106 5.28 -0.19 -15.04
CA VAL A 106 5.13 -1.66 -15.06
C VAL A 106 5.73 -2.30 -13.81
N ALA A 107 6.92 -1.88 -13.40
CA ALA A 107 7.57 -2.38 -12.19
C ALA A 107 6.75 -2.09 -10.93
N LEU A 108 6.10 -0.93 -10.83
CA LEU A 108 5.21 -0.59 -9.71
C LEU A 108 3.97 -1.49 -9.68
N TRP A 109 3.36 -1.74 -10.83
CA TRP A 109 2.25 -2.68 -10.94
C TRP A 109 2.64 -4.10 -10.51
N LEU A 110 3.76 -4.61 -11.02
CA LEU A 110 4.27 -5.93 -10.63
C LEU A 110 4.68 -6.00 -9.15
N SER A 111 5.21 -4.91 -8.60
CA SER A 111 5.57 -4.83 -7.18
C SER A 111 4.35 -5.04 -6.28
N TRP A 112 3.18 -4.54 -6.68
CA TRP A 112 1.98 -4.70 -5.88
C TRP A 112 1.33 -6.08 -6.00
N LEU A 113 1.48 -6.76 -7.14
CA LEU A 113 1.22 -8.21 -7.22
C LEU A 113 2.13 -9.00 -6.27
N GLY A 114 3.40 -8.61 -6.17
CA GLY A 114 4.34 -9.19 -5.20
C GLY A 114 3.91 -8.95 -3.75
N ILE A 115 3.54 -7.72 -3.40
CA ILE A 115 3.11 -7.37 -2.05
C ILE A 115 1.78 -8.06 -1.69
N GLY A 116 0.82 -8.08 -2.62
CA GLY A 116 -0.43 -8.83 -2.45
C GLY A 116 -0.16 -10.32 -2.20
N SER A 117 0.66 -10.97 -3.03
CA SER A 117 0.96 -12.39 -2.81
C SER A 117 1.67 -12.68 -1.47
N LEU A 118 2.54 -11.79 -1.01
CA LEU A 118 3.13 -11.90 0.33
C LEU A 118 2.08 -11.76 1.44
N TRP A 119 1.07 -10.93 1.24
CA TRP A 119 -0.05 -10.77 2.17
C TRP A 119 -0.84 -12.08 2.32
N GLU A 120 -1.30 -12.65 1.20
CA GLU A 120 -2.04 -13.93 1.17
C GLU A 120 -1.25 -15.08 1.80
N ILE A 121 0.06 -15.14 1.52
CA ILE A 121 0.94 -16.13 2.14
C ILE A 121 0.99 -15.93 3.65
N GLY A 122 0.99 -14.67 4.10
CA GLY A 122 0.96 -14.31 5.52
C GLY A 122 -0.32 -14.74 6.22
N GLU A 123 -1.48 -14.49 5.60
CA GLU A 123 -2.78 -14.93 6.11
C GLU A 123 -2.87 -16.45 6.18
N TRP A 124 -2.55 -17.13 5.08
CA TRP A 124 -2.50 -18.59 5.04
C TRP A 124 -1.55 -19.14 6.11
N ALA A 125 -0.36 -18.57 6.27
CA ALA A 125 0.60 -18.99 7.28
C ALA A 125 0.08 -18.76 8.71
N SER A 126 -0.60 -17.65 8.97
CA SER A 126 -1.27 -17.40 10.24
C SER A 126 -2.29 -18.49 10.56
N ASP A 127 -3.11 -18.86 9.57
CA ASP A 127 -4.13 -19.89 9.74
C ASP A 127 -3.50 -21.26 10.06
N GLN A 128 -2.38 -21.59 9.41
CA GLN A 128 -1.66 -22.83 9.70
C GLN A 128 -1.00 -22.85 11.08
N LEU A 129 -0.51 -21.70 11.56
CA LEU A 129 0.30 -21.61 12.78
C LEU A 129 -0.52 -21.32 14.05
N GLN A 130 -1.62 -20.57 13.94
CA GLN A 130 -2.40 -20.09 15.08
C GLN A 130 -3.89 -20.40 14.99
N SER A 131 -4.32 -21.18 13.98
CA SER A 131 -5.75 -21.49 13.77
C SER A 131 -6.61 -20.23 13.65
N THR A 132 -6.05 -19.17 13.05
CA THR A 132 -6.82 -18.01 12.61
C THR A 132 -7.69 -18.38 11.40
N HIS A 133 -8.52 -17.42 10.97
CA HIS A 133 -9.38 -17.53 9.80
C HIS A 133 -9.21 -16.32 8.87
N HIS A 134 -7.97 -15.90 8.68
CA HIS A 134 -7.65 -14.74 7.85
C HIS A 134 -7.83 -15.09 6.36
N SER A 135 -7.36 -16.26 5.92
CA SER A 135 -7.56 -16.71 4.54
C SER A 135 -8.98 -17.24 4.35
N ARG A 136 -9.71 -16.69 3.36
CA ARG A 136 -11.13 -17.04 3.10
C ARG A 136 -11.31 -17.97 1.90
N GLY A 137 -10.21 -18.58 1.47
CA GLY A 137 -10.16 -19.62 0.46
C GLY A 137 -9.66 -19.14 -0.90
N TYR A 138 -9.45 -20.09 -1.81
CA TYR A 138 -8.77 -19.82 -3.09
C TYR A 138 -9.46 -18.75 -3.96
N ALA A 139 -10.80 -18.74 -4.00
CA ALA A 139 -11.53 -17.78 -4.83
C ALA A 139 -11.37 -16.34 -4.34
N ASP A 140 -11.31 -16.17 -3.01
CA ASP A 140 -11.09 -14.91 -2.31
C ASP A 140 -9.67 -14.39 -2.58
N THR A 141 -8.66 -15.20 -2.25
CA THR A 141 -7.25 -14.92 -2.59
C THR A 141 -7.03 -14.50 -4.05
N MET A 142 -7.69 -15.18 -5.00
CA MET A 142 -7.58 -14.81 -6.41
C MET A 142 -8.25 -13.47 -6.72
N LEU A 143 -9.37 -13.17 -6.08
CA LEU A 143 -10.03 -11.86 -6.15
C LEU A 143 -9.14 -10.77 -5.56
N ASP A 144 -8.49 -11.02 -4.42
CA ASP A 144 -7.56 -10.06 -3.80
C ASP A 144 -6.37 -9.76 -4.70
N MET A 145 -5.82 -10.77 -5.38
CA MET A 145 -4.76 -10.55 -6.37
C MET A 145 -5.25 -9.70 -7.55
N ILE A 146 -6.48 -9.91 -8.02
CA ILE A 146 -7.09 -9.10 -9.07
C ILE A 146 -7.30 -7.66 -8.59
N LEU A 147 -7.78 -7.46 -7.37
CA LEU A 147 -8.05 -6.14 -6.79
C LEU A 147 -6.75 -5.36 -6.53
N ASN A 148 -5.72 -6.03 -6.01
CA ASN A 148 -4.37 -5.47 -5.87
C ASN A 148 -3.79 -5.05 -7.23
N SER A 149 -3.94 -5.91 -8.25
CA SER A 149 -3.48 -5.63 -9.62
C SER A 149 -4.22 -4.45 -10.25
N THR A 150 -5.54 -4.47 -10.20
CA THR A 150 -6.40 -3.46 -10.84
C THR A 150 -6.32 -2.11 -10.13
N GLY A 151 -6.29 -2.08 -8.80
CA GLY A 151 -6.10 -0.85 -8.04
C GLY A 151 -4.73 -0.22 -8.31
N SER A 152 -3.66 -1.02 -8.35
CA SER A 152 -2.33 -0.52 -8.73
C SER A 152 -2.29 0.01 -10.17
N ALA A 153 -2.89 -0.71 -11.13
CA ALA A 153 -2.95 -0.28 -12.53
C ALA A 153 -3.74 1.04 -12.69
N LEU A 154 -4.87 1.16 -12.00
CA LEU A 154 -5.66 2.39 -11.99
C LEU A 154 -4.91 3.53 -11.30
N GLY A 155 -4.16 3.25 -10.24
CA GLY A 155 -3.33 4.24 -9.54
C GLY A 155 -2.25 4.82 -10.44
N ILE A 156 -1.58 3.96 -11.22
CA ILE A 156 -0.65 4.37 -12.28
C ILE A 156 -1.35 5.27 -13.30
N ALA A 157 -2.50 4.85 -13.82
CA ALA A 157 -3.23 5.60 -14.84
C ALA A 157 -3.66 6.98 -14.31
N ILE A 158 -4.18 7.02 -13.09
CA ILE A 158 -4.59 8.27 -12.43
C ILE A 158 -3.40 9.19 -12.24
N TYR A 159 -2.31 8.65 -11.69
CA TYR A 159 -1.11 9.43 -11.43
C TYR A 159 -0.54 10.02 -12.72
N TRP A 160 -0.38 9.18 -13.74
CA TRP A 160 0.15 9.57 -15.03
C TRP A 160 -0.70 10.65 -15.72
N ARG A 161 -2.02 10.49 -15.67
CA ARG A 161 -2.94 11.36 -16.42
C ARG A 161 -3.22 12.68 -15.72
N TRP A 162 -3.25 12.71 -14.40
CA TRP A 162 -3.77 13.85 -13.64
C TRP A 162 -2.90 14.34 -12.47
N LEU A 163 -2.03 13.50 -11.88
CA LEU A 163 -1.32 13.86 -10.65
C LEU A 163 0.20 14.04 -10.80
N ARG A 164 0.73 13.95 -12.03
CA ARG A 164 2.14 14.25 -12.32
C ARG A 164 2.50 15.66 -11.84
N THR A 165 3.64 15.74 -11.15
CA THR A 165 4.22 16.99 -10.68
C THR A 165 4.94 17.72 -11.82
N PRO A 166 5.23 19.03 -11.67
CA PRO A 166 6.08 19.74 -12.63
C PRO A 166 7.44 19.07 -12.82
N ALA A 167 8.01 18.49 -11.76
CA ALA A 167 9.28 17.76 -11.83
C ALA A 167 9.17 16.50 -12.71
N ASP A 168 8.07 15.76 -12.60
CA ASP A 168 7.80 14.58 -13.45
C ASP A 168 7.69 14.99 -14.92
N VAL A 169 7.05 16.11 -15.22
CA VAL A 169 6.91 16.60 -16.61
C VAL A 169 8.27 16.96 -17.18
N VAL A 170 9.09 17.67 -16.41
CA VAL A 170 10.46 18.04 -16.82
C VAL A 170 11.32 16.80 -17.06
N SER A 171 11.32 15.82 -16.15
CA SER A 171 12.15 14.62 -16.28
C SER A 171 11.75 13.76 -17.47
N VAL A 172 10.45 13.58 -17.68
CA VAL A 172 9.91 12.75 -18.76
C VAL A 172 10.12 13.40 -20.13
N THR A 173 10.03 14.73 -20.24
CA THR A 173 10.16 15.44 -21.53
C THR A 173 11.59 15.83 -21.89
N ALA A 174 12.56 15.67 -20.98
CA ALA A 174 13.93 16.08 -21.23
C ALA A 174 14.53 15.33 -22.46
N PRO A 175 15.34 16.01 -23.31
CA PRO A 175 16.07 15.38 -24.41
C PRO A 175 17.27 14.57 -23.90
N GLU A 176 17.52 13.40 -24.51
CA GLU A 176 18.58 12.48 -24.10
C GLU A 176 19.95 13.19 -24.10
N PRO A 177 20.79 13.01 -23.06
CA PRO A 177 22.12 13.60 -23.06
C PRO A 177 22.90 13.02 -24.24
N GLN A 178 23.53 13.87 -25.06
CA GLN A 178 24.40 13.34 -26.10
C GLN A 178 25.53 12.51 -25.46
N PRO A 179 25.80 11.31 -25.99
CA PRO A 179 26.92 10.50 -25.51
C PRO A 179 28.21 11.31 -25.66
N ARG A 180 29.03 11.33 -24.60
CA ARG A 180 30.37 11.93 -24.62
C ARG A 180 31.32 11.10 -25.46
#